data_AF-A0A2S9FVK7-F1
#
_entry.id   AF-A0A2S9FVK7-F1
#
_cell.length_a   1.000
_cell.length_b   1.000
_cell.length_c   1.000
_cell.angle_alpha   90.00
_cell.angle_beta   90.00
_cell.angle_gamma   90.00
#
_symmetry.space_group_name_H-M   'P 1'
#
loop_
_entity.id
_entity.type
_entity.pdbx_description
1 polymer ?
#
loop_
_entity_poly.entity_id
_entity_poly.type
_entity_poly.pdbx_seq_one_letter_code
_entity_poly.pdbx_strand_id
1 'polypeptide(L)'
;MSSSPVSSPSATTGTAQIGVTGLAVMGSNIARNFASHGYTVALHNRSVAKTDALLAEHGSEGKFVRSETIAEFLDALEKPRR
;
A
#
# COMPACT_ATOMS: atom_id res chain seq x y z
N MET A 1 8.30 -24.26 36.44
CA MET A 1 8.37 -24.66 35.01
C MET A 1 7.01 -24.35 34.41
N SER A 2 6.73 -23.08 34.11
CA SER A 2 7.02 -22.39 32.85
C SER A 2 6.21 -22.94 31.68
N SER A 3 5.15 -22.22 31.31
CA SER A 3 4.88 -21.87 29.90
C SER A 3 3.65 -20.95 29.86
N SER A 4 3.91 -19.65 29.85
CA SER A 4 2.96 -18.64 29.41
C SER A 4 2.66 -18.85 27.91
N PRO A 5 1.41 -18.68 27.44
CA PRO A 5 1.15 -18.64 26.01
C PRO A 5 1.79 -17.37 25.44
N VAL A 6 2.72 -17.54 24.50
CA VAL A 6 3.24 -16.45 23.68
C VAL A 6 2.08 -15.91 22.86
N SER A 7 1.67 -14.67 23.12
CA SER A 7 0.70 -13.96 22.30
C SER A 7 1.35 -13.63 20.96
N SER A 8 1.10 -14.46 19.96
CA SER A 8 1.43 -14.17 18.56
C SER A 8 0.70 -12.89 18.11
N PRO A 9 1.36 -11.91 17.44
CA PRO A 9 0.63 -10.87 16.73
C PRO A 9 -0.02 -11.50 15.48
N SER A 10 -1.22 -12.04 15.65
CA SER A 10 -2.01 -12.60 14.56
C SER A 10 -2.82 -11.50 13.88
N ALA A 11 -2.85 -11.57 12.55
CA ALA A 11 -3.55 -10.73 11.58
C ALA A 11 -2.98 -9.33 11.37
N THR A 12 -2.01 -9.24 10.45
CA THR A 12 -1.72 -8.00 9.74
C THR A 12 -2.93 -7.62 8.88
N THR A 13 -3.89 -6.89 9.45
CA THR A 13 -5.05 -6.39 8.71
C THR A 13 -4.60 -5.18 7.88
N GLY A 14 -4.06 -5.50 6.71
CA GLY A 14 -3.65 -4.59 5.65
C GLY A 14 -3.04 -5.42 4.53
N THR A 15 -3.39 -5.17 3.27
CA THR A 15 -2.85 -5.90 2.12
C THR A 15 -1.58 -5.26 1.56
N ALA A 16 -1.31 -4.00 1.90
CA ALA A 16 -0.20 -3.21 1.41
C ALA A 16 0.85 -2.95 2.49
N GLN A 17 2.11 -3.14 2.13
CA GLN A 17 3.26 -2.97 3.00
C GLN A 17 3.75 -1.51 3.07
N ILE A 18 3.49 -0.74 2.00
CA ILE A 18 3.93 0.66 1.87
C ILE A 18 2.77 1.49 1.32
N GLY A 19 2.55 2.66 1.91
CA GLY A 19 1.55 3.61 1.43
C GLY A 19 2.17 4.79 0.70
N VAL A 20 1.69 5.09 -0.51
CA VAL A 20 2.07 6.31 -1.24
C VAL A 20 0.83 7.18 -1.43
N THR A 21 0.84 8.35 -0.79
CA THR A 21 -0.15 9.40 -1.01
C THR A 21 0.45 10.53 -1.84
N GLY A 22 -0.24 10.95 -2.90
CA GLY A 22 0.21 12.03 -3.79
C GLY A 22 0.95 11.52 -5.04
N LEU A 23 0.18 11.16 -6.06
CA LEU A 23 0.67 10.52 -7.30
C LEU A 23 0.96 11.55 -8.41
N ALA A 24 1.73 12.58 -8.08
CA ALA A 24 2.37 13.41 -9.11
C ALA A 24 3.57 12.65 -9.71
N VAL A 25 4.42 13.32 -10.49
CA VAL A 25 5.55 12.66 -11.18
C VAL A 25 6.46 11.88 -10.21
N MET A 26 6.88 12.49 -9.10
CA MET A 26 7.76 11.82 -8.12
C MET A 26 7.04 10.68 -7.38
N GLY A 27 5.81 10.91 -6.92
CA GLY A 27 5.07 9.91 -6.14
C GLY A 27 4.75 8.66 -6.95
N SER A 28 4.38 8.82 -8.22
CA SER A 28 4.17 7.69 -9.13
C SER A 28 5.45 6.88 -9.36
N ASN A 29 6.60 7.55 -9.50
CA ASN A 29 7.88 6.86 -9.69
C ASN A 29 8.31 6.09 -8.43
N ILE A 30 8.09 6.65 -7.23
CA ILE A 30 8.36 5.99 -5.95
C ILE A 30 7.47 4.75 -5.79
N ALA A 31 6.17 4.89 -6.04
CA ALA A 31 5.23 3.78 -5.96
C ALA A 31 5.62 2.63 -6.90
N ARG A 32 6.00 2.95 -8.14
CA ARG A 32 6.47 1.97 -9.12
C ARG A 32 7.78 1.31 -8.70
N ASN A 33 8.71 2.07 -8.14
CA ASN A 33 9.96 1.52 -7.64
C ASN A 33 9.71 0.49 -6.54
N PHE A 34 8.84 0.76 -5.57
CA PHE A 34 8.52 -0.23 -4.55
C PHE A 34 7.78 -1.45 -5.12
N ALA A 35 6.84 -1.23 -6.03
CA ALA A 35 6.09 -2.31 -6.67
C ALA A 35 6.99 -3.25 -7.48
N SER A 36 7.97 -2.71 -8.22
CA SER A 36 8.92 -3.51 -8.99
C SER A 36 9.91 -4.30 -8.13
N HIS A 37 10.15 -3.86 -6.88
CA HIS A 37 10.92 -4.60 -5.89
C HIS A 37 10.09 -5.64 -5.11
N GLY A 38 8.84 -5.87 -5.53
CA GLY A 38 7.98 -6.93 -4.98
C GLY A 38 7.17 -6.51 -3.75
N TYR A 39 7.17 -5.23 -3.37
CA TYR A 39 6.32 -4.73 -2.29
C TYR A 39 4.89 -4.50 -2.78
N THR A 40 3.91 -4.71 -1.90
CA THR A 40 2.52 -4.29 -2.18
C THR A 40 2.34 -2.84 -1.76
N VAL A 41 1.95 -1.98 -2.70
CA VAL A 41 1.89 -0.53 -2.51
C VAL A 41 0.45 -0.05 -2.52
N ALA A 42 -0.02 0.57 -1.43
CA ALA A 42 -1.28 1.28 -1.41
C ALA A 42 -1.12 2.65 -2.06
N LEU A 43 -2.06 2.99 -2.94
CA LEU A 43 -2.07 4.22 -3.71
C LEU A 43 -3.26 5.07 -3.30
N HIS A 44 -2.98 6.30 -2.88
CA HIS A 44 -4.01 7.28 -2.60
C HIS A 44 -3.65 8.64 -3.23
N ASN A 45 -4.65 9.31 -3.77
CA ASN A 45 -4.50 10.67 -4.23
C ASN A 45 -5.84 11.39 -4.13
N ARG A 46 -5.81 12.70 -3.85
CA ARG A 46 -7.04 13.52 -3.79
C ARG A 46 -7.87 13.42 -5.07
N SER A 47 -7.21 13.25 -6.22
CA SER A 47 -7.85 12.99 -7.50
C SER A 47 -7.65 11.53 -7.89
N VAL A 48 -8.73 10.74 -7.87
CA VAL A 48 -8.72 9.31 -8.20
C VAL A 48 -8.19 9.06 -9.61
N ALA A 49 -8.46 9.97 -10.55
CA ALA A 49 -7.96 9.90 -11.93
C ALA A 49 -6.44 9.70 -12.05
N LYS A 50 -5.63 10.21 -11.11
CA LYS A 50 -4.18 9.97 -11.12
C LYS A 50 -3.81 8.56 -10.69
N THR A 51 -4.56 8.00 -9.74
CA THR A 51 -4.41 6.61 -9.30
C THR A 51 -4.77 5.67 -10.44
N ASP A 52 -5.89 5.94 -11.12
CA ASP A 52 -6.35 5.15 -12.27
C ASP A 52 -5.38 5.22 -13.44
N ALA A 53 -4.85 6.41 -13.76
CA ALA A 53 -3.84 6.56 -14.82
C ALA A 53 -2.58 5.74 -14.51
N LEU A 54 -2.09 5.78 -13.27
CA LEU A 54 -0.94 4.96 -12.85
C LEU A 54 -1.24 3.47 -12.98
N LEU A 55 -2.41 3.02 -12.53
CA LEU A 55 -2.82 1.62 -12.65
C LEU A 55 -2.99 1.17 -14.10
N ALA A 56 -3.51 2.04 -14.99
CA ALA A 56 -3.67 1.75 -16.40
C ALA A 56 -2.32 1.65 -17.13
N GLU A 57 -1.38 2.54 -16.81
CA GLU A 57 -0.06 2.60 -17.46
C GLU A 57 0.94 1.59 -16.87
N HIS A 58 0.88 1.37 -15.55
CA HIS A 58 1.93 0.68 -14.79
C HIS A 58 1.40 -0.40 -13.84
N GLY A 59 0.09 -0.72 -13.87
CA GLY A 59 -0.50 -1.72 -12.97
C GLY A 59 0.10 -3.13 -13.10
N SER A 60 0.77 -3.43 -14.20
CA SER A 60 1.49 -4.69 -14.41
C SER A 60 2.91 -4.71 -13.82
N GLU A 61 3.46 -3.58 -13.37
CA GLU A 61 4.82 -3.51 -12.84
C GLU A 61 4.96 -4.09 -11.42
N GLY A 62 3.85 -4.30 -10.72
CA GLY A 62 3.85 -4.92 -9.40
C GLY A 62 2.46 -4.93 -8.77
N LYS A 63 2.41 -4.98 -7.43
CA LYS A 63 1.16 -5.08 -6.68
C LYS A 63 0.74 -3.72 -6.16
N PHE A 64 -0.36 -3.20 -6.70
CA PHE A 64 -0.93 -1.93 -6.27
C PHE A 64 -2.31 -2.15 -5.63
N VAL A 65 -2.57 -1.43 -4.54
CA VAL A 65 -3.88 -1.38 -3.90
C VAL A 65 -4.44 0.02 -4.13
N ARG A 66 -5.48 0.13 -4.94
CA ARG A 66 -6.15 1.43 -5.15
C ARG A 66 -6.95 1.80 -3.91
N SER A 67 -6.93 3.08 -3.54
CA SER A 67 -7.76 3.62 -2.46
C SER A 67 -8.30 4.98 -2.86
N GLU A 68 -9.61 5.17 -2.71
CA GLU A 68 -10.30 6.39 -3.10
C GLU A 68 -10.40 7.36 -1.92
N THR A 69 -10.49 6.81 -0.71
CA THR A 69 -10.52 7.59 0.53
C THR A 69 -9.29 7.35 1.41
N ILE A 70 -9.02 8.30 2.30
CA ILE A 70 -7.96 8.17 3.31
C ILE A 70 -8.25 7.00 4.26
N ALA A 71 -9.52 6.75 4.59
CA ALA A 71 -9.92 5.64 5.46
C ALA A 71 -9.56 4.29 4.82
N GLU A 72 -9.97 4.08 3.56
CA GLU A 72 -9.61 2.89 2.79
C GLU A 72 -8.09 2.71 2.67
N PHE A 73 -7.37 3.81 2.43
CA PHE A 73 -5.92 3.79 2.35
C PHE A 73 -5.28 3.34 3.66
N LEU A 74 -5.77 3.82 4.81
CA LEU A 74 -5.27 3.44 6.12
C LEU A 74 -5.63 2.01 6.51
N ASP A 75 -6.78 1.52 6.06
CA ASP A 75 -7.22 0.13 6.27
C ASP A 75 -6.49 -0.86 5.36
N ALA A 76 -6.03 -0.40 4.20
CA ALA A 76 -5.21 -1.19 3.28
C ALA A 76 -3.77 -1.39 3.80
N LEU A 77 -3.28 -0.57 4.74
CA LEU A 77 -1.89 -0.62 5.19
C LEU A 77 -1.66 -1.60 6.33
N GLU A 78 -0.62 -2.42 6.18
CA GLU A 78 -0.09 -3.27 7.23
C GLU A 78 0.36 -2.46 8.45
N LYS A 79 0.26 -3.05 9.65
CA LYS A 79 0.73 -2.45 10.91
C LYS A 79 2.14 -2.98 11.25
N PRO A 80 3.08 -2.16 11.74
CA PRO A 80 3.02 -0.70 11.87
C PRO A 80 3.00 -0.01 10.50
N ARG A 81 2.21 1.06 10.36
CA ARG A 81 2.00 1.76 9.08
C ARG A 81 3.30 2.39 8.60
N ARG A 82 3.71 2.08 7.36
CA ARG A 82 4.96 2.53 6.73
C ARG A 82 4.70 3.23 5.40
#